data_AF-A0A847WH94-F1
#
_entry.id   AF-A0A847WH94-F1
#
_cell.length_a   1.000
_cell.length_b   1.000
_cell.length_c   1.000
_cell.angle_alpha   90.00
_cell.angle_beta   90.00
_cell.angle_gamma   90.00
#
_symmetry.space_group_name_H-M   'P 1'
#
loop_
_entity.id
_entity.type
_entity.pdbx_description
1 polymer ?
#
loop_
_entity_poly.entity_id
_entity_poly.type
_entity_poly.pdbx_seq_one_letter_code
_entity_poly.pdbx_strand_id
1 'polypeptide(L)'
;VMTEGYRSPGHNSAYYDEDTGRYYLIFHTRFAMKGEAHQVRVHQMFMNEDGWPVIAPYRYAGEILDTYTEEEVIGEYKLIDHGRDISAEIHLSTTIKLQEDGRVVGSRTGTWELKEGNKIIIYLDNKAYKGFFLQQYDTNNKYMVMTFTALNEKDGTAIWGSAVAKNPS
;
A
#
# COMPACT_ATOMS: atom_id res chain seq x y z
N VAL A 1 20.19 2.02 -5.99
CA VAL A 1 20.13 2.79 -4.73
C VAL A 1 18.97 2.24 -3.94
N MET A 2 19.17 1.71 -2.72
CA MET A 2 18.04 1.31 -1.87
C MET A 2 17.24 2.56 -1.51
N THR A 3 15.97 2.59 -1.89
CA THR A 3 15.01 3.60 -1.42
C THR A 3 14.82 3.48 0.08
N GLU A 4 14.59 4.60 0.77
CA GLU A 4 14.40 4.62 2.21
C GLU A 4 13.14 3.83 2.59
N GLY A 5 13.29 2.81 3.44
CA GLY A 5 12.22 1.96 3.97
C GLY A 5 12.23 1.93 5.50
N TYR A 6 11.13 1.50 6.09
CA TYR A 6 10.94 1.47 7.55
C TYR A 6 11.57 0.23 8.18
N ARG A 7 12.09 0.40 9.40
CA ARG A 7 12.59 -0.67 10.25
C ARG A 7 11.92 -0.56 11.62
N SER A 8 11.32 -1.65 12.08
CA SER A 8 10.58 -1.71 13.34
C SER A 8 9.57 -0.56 13.52
N PRO A 9 8.66 -0.30 12.55
CA PRO A 9 7.56 0.65 12.74
C PRO A 9 6.61 0.12 13.84
N GLY A 10 6.21 0.95 14.80
CA GLY A 10 5.31 0.50 15.86
C GLY A 10 5.04 1.50 16.97
N HIS A 11 4.47 0.98 18.07
CA HIS A 11 3.95 1.75 19.22
C HIS A 11 3.05 2.88 18.73
N ASN A 12 2.01 2.51 18.00
CA ASN A 12 1.12 3.47 17.37
C ASN A 12 0.07 4.00 18.34
N SER A 13 -0.42 5.19 18.03
CA SER A 13 -1.76 5.64 18.36
C SER A 13 -2.60 5.67 17.07
N ALA A 14 -3.90 5.91 17.20
CA ALA A 14 -4.80 6.12 16.08
C ALA A 14 -5.68 7.34 16.36
N TYR A 15 -6.01 8.09 15.31
CA TYR A 15 -6.90 9.25 15.38
C TYR A 15 -8.02 9.09 14.36
N TYR A 16 -9.25 9.35 14.80
CA TYR A 16 -10.44 9.46 13.95
C TYR A 16 -10.88 10.91 13.95
N ASP A 17 -10.99 11.50 12.77
CA ASP A 17 -11.51 12.84 12.55
C ASP A 17 -13.01 12.77 12.30
N GLU A 18 -13.83 13.20 13.28
CA GLU A 18 -15.29 13.15 13.20
C GLU A 18 -15.86 14.04 12.09
N ASP A 19 -15.20 15.15 11.75
CA ASP A 19 -15.68 16.10 10.74
C ASP A 19 -15.49 15.54 9.32
N THR A 20 -14.39 14.81 9.09
CA THR A 20 -14.03 14.30 7.76
C THR A 20 -14.24 12.80 7.59
N GLY A 21 -14.50 12.07 8.68
CA GLY A 21 -14.61 10.61 8.70
C GLY A 21 -13.28 9.88 8.46
N ARG A 22 -12.13 10.57 8.57
CA ARG A 22 -10.81 10.01 8.22
C ARG A 22 -10.12 9.37 9.41
N TYR A 23 -9.45 8.26 9.16
CA TYR A 23 -8.61 7.57 10.14
C TYR A 23 -7.12 7.78 9.84
N TYR A 24 -6.33 7.97 10.89
CA TYR A 24 -4.88 8.13 10.80
C TYR A 24 -4.17 7.22 11.78
N LEU A 25 -3.12 6.57 11.31
CA LEU A 25 -2.17 5.79 12.12
C LEU A 25 -0.95 6.65 12.40
N ILE A 26 -0.64 6.88 13.67
CA ILE A 26 0.52 7.68 14.09
C ILE A 26 1.48 6.77 14.85
N PHE A 27 2.72 6.66 14.40
CA PHE A 27 3.68 5.70 14.95
C PHE A 27 5.11 6.23 14.84
N HIS A 28 6.04 5.61 15.59
CA HIS A 28 7.47 5.84 15.36
C HIS A 28 8.03 4.74 14.48
N THR A 29 9.08 5.05 13.72
CA THR A 29 9.84 4.06 12.97
C THR A 29 11.31 4.42 12.91
N ARG A 30 12.18 3.41 12.86
CA ARG A 30 13.57 3.55 12.42
C ARG A 30 13.63 3.40 10.90
N PHE A 31 14.80 3.58 10.32
CA PHE A 31 14.99 3.49 8.88
C PHE A 31 16.08 2.50 8.53
N ALA A 32 15.91 1.86 7.37
CA ALA A 32 16.98 1.09 6.76
C ALA A 32 18.25 1.94 6.69
N MET A 33 19.38 1.39 7.17
CA MET A 33 20.70 2.04 7.13
C MET A 33 20.88 3.31 7.99
N LYS A 34 19.96 3.64 8.91
CA LYS A 34 20.10 4.80 9.83
C LYS A 34 20.28 4.42 11.32
N GLY A 35 20.66 3.17 11.60
CA GLY A 35 20.86 2.68 12.96
C GLY A 35 19.59 2.78 13.81
N GLU A 36 19.71 3.41 14.98
CA GLU A 36 18.63 3.56 15.96
C GLU A 36 17.87 4.90 15.85
N ALA A 37 18.24 5.76 14.90
CA ALA A 37 17.54 7.01 14.68
C ALA A 37 16.07 6.74 14.31
N HIS A 38 15.15 7.38 15.02
CA HIS A 38 13.71 7.20 14.82
C HIS A 38 13.01 8.54 14.60
N GLN A 39 11.89 8.49 13.88
CA GLN A 39 11.04 9.64 13.65
C GLN A 39 9.57 9.21 13.66
N VAL A 40 8.69 10.17 13.91
CA VAL A 40 7.24 9.98 13.78
C VAL A 40 6.87 9.86 12.29
N ARG A 41 5.91 8.99 12.00
CA ARG A 41 5.22 8.86 10.72
C ARG A 41 3.72 8.84 10.96
N VAL A 42 3.00 9.33 9.95
CA VAL A 42 1.53 9.31 9.90
C VAL A 42 1.16 8.65 8.59
N HIS A 43 0.30 7.64 8.62
CA HIS A 43 -0.28 7.00 7.44
C HIS A 43 -1.80 7.07 7.54
N GLN A 44 -2.50 7.35 6.45
CA GLN A 44 -3.95 7.29 6.45
C GLN A 44 -4.44 5.83 6.49
N MET A 45 -5.60 5.59 7.09
CA MET A 45 -6.27 4.29 7.11
C MET A 45 -7.64 4.38 6.47
N PHE A 46 -8.06 3.29 5.84
CA PHE A 46 -9.38 3.15 5.21
C PHE A 46 -10.01 1.84 5.66
N MET A 47 -11.33 1.81 5.83
CA MET A 47 -12.04 0.57 6.18
C MET A 47 -12.42 -0.18 4.90
N ASN A 48 -11.89 -1.38 4.71
CA ASN A 48 -12.24 -2.21 3.55
C ASN A 48 -13.65 -2.83 3.71
N GLU A 49 -14.13 -3.53 2.68
CA GLU A 49 -15.49 -4.11 2.67
C GLU A 49 -15.71 -5.22 3.72
N ASP A 50 -14.64 -5.79 4.27
CA ASP A 50 -14.70 -6.81 5.33
C ASP A 50 -14.64 -6.18 6.73
N GLY A 51 -14.65 -4.84 6.84
CA GLY A 51 -14.60 -4.15 8.13
C GLY A 51 -13.21 -4.12 8.77
N TRP A 52 -12.14 -4.25 7.98
CA TRP A 52 -10.77 -4.14 8.44
C TRP A 52 -10.07 -2.85 7.97
N PRO A 53 -9.26 -2.20 8.83
CA PRO A 53 -8.43 -1.08 8.41
C PRO A 53 -7.31 -1.55 7.49
N VAL A 54 -7.18 -0.92 6.33
CA VAL A 54 -6.03 -1.00 5.43
C VAL A 54 -5.25 0.31 5.51
N ILE A 55 -3.92 0.22 5.58
CA ILE A 55 -3.03 1.37 5.80
C ILE A 55 -2.44 1.81 4.47
N ALA A 56 -2.46 3.11 4.19
CA ALA A 56 -1.89 3.68 2.97
C ALA A 56 -0.38 3.40 2.88
N PRO A 57 0.17 3.00 1.71
CA PRO A 57 1.59 2.62 1.60
C PRO A 57 2.61 3.72 1.94
N TYR A 58 2.33 4.96 1.56
CA TYR A 58 3.16 6.13 1.86
C TYR A 58 2.61 6.95 3.02
N ARG A 59 3.47 7.80 3.59
CA ARG A 59 3.09 8.75 4.64
C ARG A 59 2.01 9.71 4.13
N TYR A 60 1.11 10.11 5.03
CA TYR A 60 0.09 11.10 4.75
C TYR A 60 0.71 12.40 4.23
N ALA A 61 0.24 12.85 3.08
CA ALA A 61 0.63 14.05 2.38
C ALA A 61 -0.57 14.91 1.95
N GLY A 62 -1.77 14.60 2.46
CA GLY A 62 -3.02 15.29 2.10
C GLY A 62 -3.90 14.51 1.13
N GLU A 63 -3.59 13.25 0.86
CA GLU A 63 -4.35 12.41 -0.05
C GLU A 63 -5.79 12.17 0.42
N ILE A 64 -6.67 11.93 -0.54
CA ILE A 64 -8.07 11.58 -0.34
C ILE A 64 -8.40 10.40 -1.25
N LEU A 65 -9.40 9.58 -0.86
CA LEU A 65 -9.95 8.61 -1.80
C LEU A 65 -10.64 9.36 -2.94
N ASP A 66 -10.30 8.98 -4.15
CA ASP A 66 -10.92 9.44 -5.39
C ASP A 66 -11.44 8.23 -6.17
N THR A 67 -12.03 8.44 -7.34
CA THR A 67 -12.39 7.40 -8.30
C THR A 67 -11.43 7.41 -9.49
N TYR A 68 -11.10 6.22 -9.98
CA TYR A 68 -10.15 5.99 -11.05
C TYR A 68 -10.77 5.08 -12.11
N THR A 69 -10.28 5.18 -13.34
CA THR A 69 -10.59 4.23 -14.41
C THR A 69 -9.63 3.04 -14.40
N GLU A 70 -9.97 1.96 -15.11
CA GLU A 70 -9.08 0.80 -15.24
C GLU A 70 -7.74 1.20 -15.89
N GLU A 71 -7.77 2.08 -16.89
CA GLU A 71 -6.57 2.56 -17.59
C GLU A 71 -5.59 3.31 -16.66
N GLU A 72 -6.11 3.98 -15.62
CA GLU A 72 -5.30 4.70 -14.64
C GLU A 72 -4.63 3.76 -13.63
N VAL A 73 -5.21 2.59 -13.37
CA VAL A 73 -4.71 1.63 -12.37
C VAL A 73 -3.95 0.46 -12.99
N ILE A 74 -4.13 0.17 -14.28
CA ILE A 74 -3.35 -0.85 -15.02
C ILE A 74 -1.88 -0.43 -15.11
N GLY A 75 -0.97 -1.35 -14.83
CA GLY A 75 0.46 -1.05 -14.89
C GLY A 75 1.34 -1.99 -14.08
N GLU A 76 2.64 -1.68 -14.07
CA GLU A 76 3.61 -2.36 -13.23
C GLU A 76 3.62 -1.75 -11.84
N TYR A 77 3.67 -2.60 -10.81
CA TYR A 77 3.70 -2.21 -9.41
C TYR A 77 4.84 -2.91 -8.68
N LYS A 78 5.48 -2.17 -7.79
CA LYS A 78 6.28 -2.71 -6.69
C LYS A 78 5.33 -3.21 -5.61
N LEU A 79 5.24 -4.52 -5.46
CA LEU A 79 4.43 -5.21 -4.45
C LEU A 79 5.28 -5.52 -3.21
N ILE A 80 4.83 -5.11 -2.05
CA ILE A 80 5.32 -5.56 -0.74
C ILE A 80 4.25 -6.44 -0.12
N ASP A 81 4.65 -7.63 0.32
CA ASP A 81 3.84 -8.53 1.16
C ASP A 81 4.41 -8.47 2.57
N HIS A 82 3.62 -7.98 3.53
CA HIS A 82 4.08 -7.79 4.90
C HIS A 82 4.20 -9.10 5.69
N GLY A 83 3.68 -10.21 5.15
CA GLY A 83 3.75 -11.51 5.83
C GLY A 83 3.10 -11.51 7.21
N ARG A 84 3.56 -12.44 8.05
CA ARG A 84 3.13 -12.60 9.46
C ARG A 84 4.30 -12.88 10.40
N ASP A 85 5.50 -12.97 9.86
CA ASP A 85 6.69 -13.26 10.63
C ASP A 85 7.09 -12.05 11.47
N ILE A 86 7.73 -12.33 12.61
CA ILE A 86 8.35 -11.32 13.45
C ILE A 86 9.85 -11.42 13.19
N SER A 87 10.32 -10.61 12.25
CA SER A 87 11.70 -10.65 11.77
C SER A 87 12.37 -9.27 11.82
N ALA A 88 13.69 -9.27 11.93
CA ALA A 88 14.51 -8.08 11.72
C ALA A 88 14.79 -7.81 10.23
N GLU A 89 14.44 -8.77 9.36
CA GLU A 89 14.61 -8.66 7.91
C GLU A 89 13.62 -7.66 7.31
N ILE A 90 14.09 -6.93 6.31
CA ILE A 90 13.27 -5.96 5.59
C ILE A 90 12.62 -6.67 4.42
N HIS A 91 11.29 -6.62 4.35
CA HIS A 91 10.55 -7.16 3.21
C HIS A 91 10.77 -6.26 1.99
N LEU A 92 11.46 -6.79 0.99
CA LEU A 92 11.74 -6.07 -0.24
C LEU A 92 10.57 -6.20 -1.22
N SER A 93 10.31 -5.13 -1.97
CA SER A 93 9.30 -5.17 -3.01
C SER A 93 9.70 -6.09 -4.17
N THR A 94 8.74 -6.80 -4.74
CA THR A 94 8.87 -7.50 -6.02
C THR A 94 7.98 -6.85 -7.08
N THR A 95 8.23 -7.10 -8.36
CA THR A 95 7.44 -6.46 -9.43
C THR A 95 6.31 -7.37 -9.91
N ILE A 96 5.09 -6.86 -9.85
CA ILE A 96 3.91 -7.44 -10.52
C ILE A 96 3.40 -6.48 -11.60
N LYS A 97 2.54 -6.98 -12.49
CA LYS A 97 1.79 -6.16 -13.44
C LYS A 97 0.32 -6.52 -13.38
N LEU A 98 -0.52 -5.51 -13.15
CA LEU A 98 -1.96 -5.58 -13.33
C LEU A 98 -2.24 -5.40 -14.82
N GLN A 99 -2.82 -6.41 -15.47
CA GLN A 99 -3.12 -6.41 -16.90
C GLN A 99 -4.57 -5.98 -17.16
N GLU A 100 -4.82 -5.44 -18.35
CA GLU A 100 -6.15 -4.99 -18.80
C GLU A 100 -7.22 -6.09 -18.79
N ASP A 101 -6.82 -7.35 -18.99
CA ASP A 101 -7.72 -8.50 -18.95
C ASP A 101 -7.99 -9.02 -17.52
N GLY A 102 -7.68 -8.22 -16.49
CA GLY A 102 -7.87 -8.58 -15.09
C GLY A 102 -6.84 -9.59 -14.55
N ARG A 103 -5.81 -9.98 -15.31
CA ARG A 103 -4.75 -10.88 -14.81
C ARG A 103 -3.65 -10.14 -14.08
N VAL A 104 -3.06 -10.79 -13.09
CA VAL A 104 -1.80 -10.37 -12.45
C VAL A 104 -0.68 -11.28 -12.94
N VAL A 105 0.43 -10.69 -13.37
CA VAL A 105 1.64 -11.40 -13.81
C VAL A 105 2.89 -10.82 -13.15
N GLY A 106 4.03 -11.51 -13.26
CA GLY A 106 5.32 -11.07 -12.70
C GLY A 106 5.78 -11.97 -11.57
N SER A 107 6.22 -11.39 -10.45
CA SER A 107 6.68 -12.14 -9.28
C SER A 107 5.60 -12.95 -8.59
N ARG A 108 4.33 -12.56 -8.77
CA ARG A 108 3.12 -13.26 -8.31
C ARG A 108 2.16 -13.34 -9.48
N THR A 109 1.28 -14.33 -9.47
CA THR A 109 0.24 -14.50 -10.49
C THR A 109 -1.13 -14.60 -9.86
N GLY A 110 -2.15 -14.22 -10.62
CA GLY A 110 -3.54 -14.30 -10.18
C GLY A 110 -4.43 -13.34 -10.96
N THR A 111 -5.38 -12.72 -10.28
CA THR A 111 -6.37 -11.82 -10.90
C THR A 111 -6.61 -10.58 -10.04
N TRP A 112 -7.12 -9.52 -10.64
CA TRP A 112 -7.49 -8.29 -9.97
C TRP A 112 -8.76 -7.70 -10.57
N GLU A 113 -9.49 -6.91 -9.78
CA GLU A 113 -10.73 -6.24 -10.18
C GLU A 113 -10.79 -4.86 -9.52
N LEU A 114 -11.19 -3.85 -10.29
CA LEU A 114 -11.56 -2.53 -9.79
C LEU A 114 -13.07 -2.45 -9.56
N LYS A 115 -13.49 -2.11 -8.35
CA LYS A 115 -14.89 -1.90 -7.98
C LYS A 115 -15.11 -0.49 -7.49
N GLU A 116 -16.28 0.08 -7.81
CA GLU A 116 -16.71 1.38 -7.29
C GLU A 116 -15.67 2.50 -7.50
N GLY A 117 -14.89 2.42 -8.58
CA GLY A 117 -13.87 3.40 -8.95
C GLY A 117 -12.58 3.37 -8.11
N ASN A 118 -12.54 2.73 -6.95
CA ASN A 118 -11.30 2.69 -6.15
C ASN A 118 -11.10 1.46 -5.27
N LYS A 119 -12.07 0.56 -5.15
CA LYS A 119 -11.89 -0.67 -4.39
C LYS A 119 -11.12 -1.67 -5.24
N ILE A 120 -10.06 -2.26 -4.67
CA ILE A 120 -9.34 -3.36 -5.30
C ILE A 120 -9.75 -4.67 -4.63
N ILE A 121 -10.06 -5.67 -5.46
CA ILE A 121 -10.02 -7.07 -5.05
C ILE A 121 -8.93 -7.74 -5.86
N ILE A 122 -7.87 -8.21 -5.20
CA ILE A 122 -6.75 -8.87 -5.85
C ILE A 122 -6.55 -10.27 -5.27
N TYR A 123 -6.51 -11.26 -6.16
CA TYR A 123 -6.27 -12.65 -5.83
C TYR A 123 -4.82 -13.00 -6.17
N LEU A 124 -4.03 -13.36 -5.16
CA LEU A 124 -2.65 -13.82 -5.31
C LEU A 124 -2.47 -15.12 -4.55
N ASP A 125 -1.93 -16.16 -5.19
CA ASP A 125 -1.70 -17.49 -4.59
C ASP A 125 -2.91 -18.04 -3.81
N ASN A 126 -4.10 -17.96 -4.41
CA ASN A 126 -5.38 -18.39 -3.81
C ASN A 126 -5.84 -17.59 -2.57
N LYS A 127 -5.25 -16.43 -2.31
CA LYS A 127 -5.69 -15.51 -1.25
C LYS A 127 -6.34 -14.27 -1.87
N ALA A 128 -7.52 -13.93 -1.40
CA ALA A 128 -8.22 -12.71 -1.77
C ALA A 128 -7.80 -11.57 -0.84
N TYR A 129 -7.32 -10.47 -1.40
CA TYR A 129 -6.98 -9.26 -0.68
C TYR A 129 -7.93 -8.15 -1.11
N LYS A 130 -8.49 -7.43 -0.13
CA LYS A 130 -9.47 -6.37 -0.37
C LYS A 130 -9.02 -5.06 0.25
N GLY A 131 -9.17 -3.97 -0.49
CA GLY A 131 -8.84 -2.63 -0.01
C GLY A 131 -9.05 -1.59 -1.10
N PHE A 132 -8.12 -0.64 -1.23
CA PHE A 132 -8.31 0.53 -2.09
C PHE A 132 -7.08 0.84 -2.96
N PHE A 133 -7.35 1.32 -4.17
CA PHE A 133 -6.46 2.18 -4.93
C PHE A 133 -6.52 3.61 -4.39
N LEU A 134 -5.39 4.30 -4.44
CA LEU A 134 -5.28 5.72 -4.13
C LEU A 134 -3.99 6.31 -4.69
N GLN A 135 -4.03 7.58 -5.09
CA GLN A 135 -2.83 8.32 -5.43
C GLN A 135 -2.11 8.81 -4.16
N GLN A 136 -0.80 8.55 -4.07
CA GLN A 136 0.03 9.03 -2.97
C GLN A 136 1.31 9.69 -3.47
N TYR A 137 1.87 10.56 -2.64
CA TYR A 137 3.15 11.20 -2.93
C TYR A 137 4.31 10.28 -2.52
N ASP A 138 5.07 9.80 -3.49
CA ASP A 138 6.32 9.08 -3.23
C ASP A 138 7.39 10.10 -2.81
N THR A 139 7.68 10.15 -1.51
CA THR A 139 8.67 11.09 -0.97
C THR A 139 10.10 10.83 -1.44
N ASN A 140 10.43 9.58 -1.79
CA ASN A 140 11.77 9.22 -2.24
C ASN A 140 11.99 9.73 -3.67
N ASN A 141 10.98 9.56 -4.53
CA ASN A 141 11.09 9.89 -5.95
C ASN A 141 10.47 11.25 -6.33
N LYS A 142 9.74 11.88 -5.40
CA LYS A 142 9.16 13.23 -5.48
C LYS A 142 8.10 13.42 -6.57
N TYR A 143 7.22 12.45 -6.73
CA TYR A 143 6.05 12.55 -7.61
C TYR A 143 4.86 11.76 -7.07
N MET A 144 3.67 12.04 -7.60
CA MET A 144 2.46 11.27 -7.32
C MET A 144 2.51 9.92 -8.03
N VAL A 145 2.16 8.86 -7.31
CA VAL A 145 2.06 7.50 -7.83
C VAL A 145 0.69 6.93 -7.53
N MET A 146 0.18 6.11 -8.46
CA MET A 146 -0.92 5.22 -8.12
C MET A 146 -0.40 4.15 -7.15
N THR A 147 -1.17 3.88 -6.10
CA THR A 147 -0.88 2.86 -5.11
C THR A 147 -2.11 2.02 -4.86
N PHE A 148 -1.91 0.86 -4.24
CA PHE A 148 -3.00 0.15 -3.59
C PHE A 148 -2.56 -0.40 -2.24
N THR A 149 -3.53 -0.58 -1.35
CA THR A 149 -3.39 -1.28 -0.08
C THR A 149 -4.54 -2.25 0.09
N ALA A 150 -4.24 -3.47 0.51
CA ALA A 150 -5.25 -4.52 0.66
C ALA A 150 -4.87 -5.52 1.76
N LEU A 151 -5.88 -6.10 2.38
CA LEU A 151 -5.75 -7.09 3.44
C LEU A 151 -6.48 -8.38 3.06
N ASN A 152 -5.89 -9.52 3.38
CA ASN A 152 -6.60 -10.79 3.41
C ASN A 152 -7.29 -10.96 4.76
N GLU A 153 -8.62 -11.02 4.80
CA GLU A 153 -9.39 -11.19 6.05
C GLU A 153 -9.03 -12.48 6.81
N LYS A 154 -8.80 -13.57 6.08
CA LYS A 154 -8.65 -14.92 6.69
C LYS A 154 -7.35 -15.05 7.46
N ASP A 155 -6.26 -14.50 6.96
CA ASP A 155 -4.93 -14.63 7.56
C ASP A 155 -4.33 -13.28 8.00
N GLY A 156 -5.03 -12.16 7.81
CA GLY A 156 -4.57 -10.84 8.23
C GLY A 156 -3.29 -10.35 7.55
N THR A 157 -2.85 -10.97 6.45
CA THR A 157 -1.70 -10.48 5.68
C THR A 157 -2.08 -9.22 4.91
N ALA A 158 -1.21 -8.20 5.00
CA ALA A 158 -1.35 -6.95 4.27
C ALA A 158 -0.40 -6.92 3.07
N ILE A 159 -0.88 -6.39 1.95
CA ILE A 159 -0.09 -6.14 0.75
C ILE A 159 -0.21 -4.68 0.33
N TRP A 160 0.90 -4.12 -0.13
CA TRP A 160 0.98 -2.78 -0.68
C TRP A 160 1.52 -2.83 -2.10
N GLY A 161 0.93 -2.03 -2.98
CA GLY A 161 1.43 -1.79 -4.33
C GLY A 161 1.77 -0.33 -4.53
N SER A 162 2.92 -0.04 -5.14
CA SER A 162 3.24 1.28 -5.67
C SER A 162 3.57 1.18 -7.15
N ALA A 163 2.88 1.94 -8.00
CA ALA A 163 3.14 1.95 -9.43
C ALA A 163 4.62 2.27 -9.70
N VAL A 164 5.23 1.54 -10.61
CA VAL A 164 6.54 1.88 -11.14
C VAL A 164 6.35 3.12 -12.01
N ALA A 165 7.02 4.21 -11.68
CA ALA A 165 6.94 5.39 -12.52
C ALA A 165 7.33 5.05 -13.95
N LYS A 166 6.44 5.39 -14.88
CA LYS A 166 6.83 5.59 -16.27
C LYS A 166 7.81 6.76 -16.21
N ASN A 167 9.08 6.54 -16.51
CA ASN A 167 10.07 7.63 -16.57
C ASN A 167 9.43 8.77 -17.35
N PRO A 168 9.32 9.99 -16.77
CA PRO A 168 8.88 11.12 -17.57
C PRO A 168 9.91 11.30 -18.68
N SER A 169 9.43 11.18 -19.91
CA SER A 169 10.17 11.48 -21.14
C SER A 169 10.79 12.87 -21.08
#